data_AF-A0AA88YGP7-F1
#
_entry.id   AF-A0AA88YGP7-F1
#
_cell.length_a   1.000
_cell.length_b   1.000
_cell.length_c   1.000
_cell.angle_alpha   90.00
_cell.angle_beta   90.00
_cell.angle_gamma   90.00
#
_symmetry.space_group_name_H-M   'P 1'
#
loop_
_entity.id
_entity.type
_entity.pdbx_description
1 polymer ?
#
loop_
_entity_poly.entity_id
_entity_poly.type
_entity_poly.pdbx_seq_one_letter_code
_entity_poly.pdbx_strand_id
1 'polypeptide(L)' 'MVKRCCYGTCNSDTRYPDRLEGGVQFVPFPKPKTNLEKCLKWIKLCGRPHSQLNVANIGAGRYVCTKVSTVFFNKSYD' A
#
# COMPACT_ATOMS: atom_id res chain seq x y z
N MET A 1 14.28 3.88 7.57
CA MET A 1 13.88 2.95 6.49
C MET A 1 13.04 3.70 5.47
N VAL A 2 13.33 3.57 4.17
CA VAL A 2 12.55 4.23 3.10
C VAL A 2 11.19 3.55 2.95
N LYS A 3 10.09 4.31 3.00
CA LYS A 3 8.74 3.82 2.73
C LYS A 3 8.19 4.49 1.47
N ARG A 4 7.67 3.68 0.55
CA ARG A 4 7.03 4.12 -0.69
C ARG A 4 5.64 3.49 -0.81
N CYS A 5 4.66 4.29 -1.23
CA CYS A 5 3.31 3.78 -1.47
C CYS A 5 3.29 2.84 -2.69
N CYS A 6 2.65 1.68 -2.54
CA CYS A 6 2.54 0.67 -3.61
C CYS A 6 1.45 1.01 -4.64
N TYR A 7 0.51 1.91 -4.31
CA TYR A 7 -0.59 2.29 -5.20
C TYR A 7 -0.07 2.88 -6.52
N GLY A 8 -0.65 2.46 -7.65
CA GLY A 8 -0.20 2.72 -9.03
C GLY A 8 0.15 4.18 -9.31
N THR A 9 -0.76 5.08 -8.93
CA THR A 9 -0.67 6.52 -9.22
C THR A 9 -0.18 7.34 -8.03
N CYS A 10 0.09 6.72 -6.88
CA CYS A 10 0.59 7.44 -5.71
C CYS A 10 2.12 7.53 -5.73
N ASN A 11 2.65 8.72 -5.47
CA ASN A 11 4.08 9.02 -5.43
C ASN A 11 4.60 9.36 -4.02
N SER A 12 3.81 9.10 -2.97
CA SER A 12 4.21 9.32 -1.58
C SER A 12 5.38 8.41 -1.20
N ASP A 13 6.46 9.03 -0.74
CA ASP A 13 7.74 8.39 -0.47
C ASP A 13 8.50 9.19 0.59
N THR A 14 9.00 8.52 1.62
CA THR A 14 9.67 9.18 2.77
C THR A 14 10.99 9.84 2.41
N ARG A 15 11.52 9.63 1.20
CA ARG A 15 12.69 10.36 0.69
C ARG A 15 12.36 11.80 0.27
N TYR A 16 11.08 12.12 0.07
CA TYR A 16 10.60 13.44 -0.35
C TYR A 16 9.57 13.97 0.66
N PRO A 17 10.02 14.57 1.79
CA PRO A 17 9.14 15.01 2.88
C PRO A 17 8.11 16.06 2.47
N ASP A 18 8.43 16.91 1.50
CA ASP A 18 7.54 17.88 0.85
C ASP A 18 6.26 17.20 0.29
N ARG A 19 6.37 15.95 -0.17
CA ARG A 19 5.21 15.20 -0.70
C ARG A 19 4.34 14.58 0.39
N LEU A 20 4.76 14.65 1.65
CA LEU A 20 4.12 14.05 2.81
C LEU A 20 3.43 15.07 3.70
N GLU A 21 3.37 16.34 3.27
CA GLU A 21 2.58 17.38 3.92
C GLU A 21 1.12 16.94 4.13
N GLY A 22 0.55 17.32 5.28
CA GLY A 22 -0.78 16.89 5.71
C GLY A 22 -0.81 15.58 6.51
N GLY A 23 0.32 15.14 7.08
CA GLY A 23 0.34 14.01 8.03
C GLY A 23 0.17 12.64 7.38
N VAL A 24 0.72 12.44 6.17
CA VAL A 24 0.63 11.17 5.45
C VAL A 24 1.27 10.03 6.24
N GLN A 25 0.48 9.01 6.58
CA GLN A 25 0.97 7.80 7.24
C GLN A 25 1.08 6.65 6.25
N PHE A 26 1.97 5.69 6.55
CA PHE A 26 2.18 4.49 5.75
C PHE A 26 1.71 3.25 6.50
N VAL A 27 0.68 2.61 5.97
CA VAL A 27 0.11 1.37 6.50
C VAL A 27 0.80 0.17 5.84
N PRO A 28 1.32 -0.80 6.62
CA PRO A 28 1.98 -1.97 6.07
C PRO A 28 0.98 -2.83 5.29
N PHE A 29 1.47 -3.46 4.22
CA PHE A 29 0.68 -4.40 3.44
C PHE A 29 0.31 -5.63 4.29
N PRO A 30 -0.93 -6.17 4.18
CA PRO A 30 -1.31 -7.43 4.78
C PRO A 30 -0.34 -8.55 4.36
N LYS A 31 0.13 -9.34 5.33
CA LYS A 31 1.06 -10.45 5.02
C LYS A 31 0.28 -11.60 4.41
N PRO A 32 0.75 -12.19 3.29
CA PRO A 32 0.10 -13.36 2.69
C PRO A 32 -0.09 -14.51 3.67
N LYS A 33 0.91 -14.76 4.53
CA LYS A 33 0.88 -15.82 5.56
C LYS A 33 -0.20 -15.61 6.61
N THR A 34 -0.59 -14.36 6.87
CA THR A 34 -1.54 -14.00 7.94
C THR A 34 -2.95 -13.76 7.40
N ASN A 35 -3.07 -13.11 6.23
CA ASN A 35 -4.36 -12.85 5.59
C ASN A 35 -4.17 -12.74 4.08
N LEU A 36 -4.22 -13.88 3.40
CA LEU A 36 -4.02 -13.98 1.96
C LEU A 36 -5.09 -13.23 1.17
N GLU A 37 -6.35 -13.35 1.56
CA GLU A 37 -7.47 -12.71 0.85
C GLU A 37 -7.34 -11.19 0.85
N LYS A 38 -7.09 -10.59 2.02
CA LYS A 38 -6.88 -9.14 2.13
C LYS A 38 -5.63 -8.70 1.36
N CYS A 39 -4.57 -9.51 1.38
CA CYS A 39 -3.36 -9.25 0.58
C CYS A 39 -3.68 -9.24 -0.93
N LEU A 40 -4.38 -10.25 -1.45
CA LEU A 40 -4.77 -10.33 -2.86
C LEU A 40 -5.66 -9.16 -3.26
N LYS A 41 -6.64 -8.80 -2.43
CA LYS A 41 -7.50 -7.63 -2.63
C LYS A 41 -6.67 -6.35 -2.74
N TRP A 42 -5.71 -6.16 -1.84
CA TRP A 42 -4.83 -4.98 -1.89
C TRP A 42 -3.93 -4.96 -3.12
N ILE A 43 -3.40 -6.11 -3.56
CA ILE A 43 -2.59 -6.21 -4.79
C ILE A 43 -3.40 -5.75 -5.99
N LYS A 44 -4.63 -6.26 -6.12
CA LYS A 44 -5.56 -5.88 -7.20
C LYS A 44 -5.87 -4.38 -7.16
N LEU A 45 -6.20 -3.85 -5.98
CA LEU A 45 -6.52 -2.43 -5.80
C LEU A 45 -5.34 -1.51 -6.12
N CYS A 46 -4.09 -1.94 -5.87
CA CYS A 46 -2.92 -1.12 -6.20
C CYS A 46 -2.77 -0.85 -7.70
N GLY A 47 -3.40 -1.65 -8.58
CA GLY A 47 -3.36 -1.42 -10.03
C GLY A 47 -1.95 -1.47 -10.65
N ARG A 48 -1.01 -2.16 -9.99
CA ARG A 48 0.37 -2.34 -10.48
C ARG A 48 0.44 -3.60 -11.36
N PRO A 49 1.34 -3.64 -12.36
CA PRO A 49 1.63 -4.87 -13.09
C PRO A 49 2.00 -6.00 -12.15
N HIS A 50 1.55 -7.23 -12.44
CA HIS A 50 1.81 -8.41 -11.59
C HIS A 50 3.32 -8.68 -11.39
N SER A 51 4.15 -8.33 -12.38
CA SER A 51 5.61 -8.41 -12.28
C SER A 51 6.19 -7.49 -11.19
N GLN A 52 5.54 -6.37 -10.88
CA GLN A 52 5.99 -5.39 -9.89
C GLN A 52 5.40 -5.63 -8.48
N LEU A 53 4.17 -6.13 -8.42
CA LEU A 53 3.44 -6.37 -7.18
C LEU A 53 2.64 -7.67 -7.26
N ASN A 54 3.09 -8.67 -6.52
CA ASN A 54 2.46 -9.98 -6.41
C ASN A 54 2.74 -10.57 -5.01
N VAL A 55 2.06 -11.68 -4.70
CA VAL A 55 2.13 -12.34 -3.38
C VAL A 55 3.56 -12.74 -3.00
N ALA A 56 4.35 -13.25 -3.93
CA ALA A 56 5.73 -13.67 -3.67
C ALA A 56 6.64 -12.49 -3.30
N ASN A 57 6.32 -11.29 -3.79
CA ASN A 57 7.11 -10.07 -3.61
C ASN A 57 6.58 -9.15 -2.48
N ILE A 58 5.62 -9.62 -1.67
CA ILE A 58 5.07 -8.88 -0.52
C ILE A 58 5.91 -9.17 0.73
N GLY A 59 6.99 -8.40 0.87
CA GLY A 59 7.92 -8.44 2.00
C GLY A 59 7.63 -7.41 3.10
N ALA A 60 8.59 -7.20 4.01
CA ALA A 60 8.52 -6.24 5.12
C ALA A 60 8.35 -4.77 4.67
N GLY A 61 8.88 -4.40 3.50
CA GLY A 61 8.94 -3.02 3.01
C GLY A 61 7.80 -2.55 2.12
N ARG A 62 6.65 -3.25 2.08
CA ARG A 62 5.51 -2.86 1.24
C ARG A 62 4.47 -2.09 2.06
N TYR A 63 4.07 -0.93 1.57
CA TYR A 63 3.15 -0.02 2.25
C TYR A 63 2.14 0.60 1.29
N VAL A 64 0.97 0.99 1.81
CA VAL A 64 0.06 1.95 1.17
C VAL A 64 -0.06 3.17 2.08
N CYS A 65 -0.24 4.37 1.53
CA CYS A 65 -0.31 5.56 2.36
C CYS A 65 -1.76 5.99 2.59
N THR A 66 -1.99 6.84 3.60
CA THR A 66 -3.34 7.31 3.95
C THR A 66 -3.99 8.19 2.88
N LYS A 67 -3.24 8.71 1.90
CA LYS A 67 -3.81 9.45 0.75
C LYS A 67 -4.71 8.58 -0.14
N VAL A 68 -4.47 7.26 -0.17
CA VAL A 68 -5.29 6.31 -0.94
C VAL A 68 -6.25 5.54 -0.04
N SER A 69 -6.48 6.03 1.19
CA SER A 69 -7.25 5.33 2.22
C SER A 69 -8.67 4.98 1.77
N THR A 70 -9.30 5.84 0.98
CA THR A 70 -10.64 5.61 0.42
C THR A 70 -10.70 4.37 -0.47
N VAL A 71 -9.57 3.93 -1.04
CA VAL A 71 -9.50 2.72 -1.86
C VAL A 71 -9.39 1.46 -1.00
N PHE A 72 -8.71 1.54 0.15
CA PHE A 72 -8.36 0.37 0.96
C PHE A 72 -9.20 0.19 2.23
N PHE A 73 -9.78 1.27 2.76
CA PHE A 73 -10.41 1.31 4.07
C PHE A 73 -11.89 1.74 4.05
N ASN A 74 -12.44 2.24 2.93
CA ASN A 74 -13.88 2.59 2.82
C ASN A 74 -14.84 1.41 2.63
N LYS A 75 -14.45 0.18 3.00
CA LYS A 75 -15.35 -0.99 3.01
C LYS A 75 -15.14 -1.87 4.24
N SER A 76 -15.03 -1.27 5.42
CA SER A 76 -14.94 -2.03 6.69
C SER A 76 -15.54 -1.28 7.88
N TYR A 77 -16.68 -0.63 7.69
CA TYR A 77 -17.62 -0.23 8.76
C TYR A 77 -19.08 -0.41 8.29
N ASP A 78 -19.36 -1.52 7.61
CA ASP A 78 -20.70 -2.07 7.44
C ASP A 78 -20.58 -3.59 7.64
#